data_AF-A0A7C6B3M7-F1
#
_entry.id   AF-A0A7C6B3M7-F1
#
_cell.length_a   1.000
_cell.length_b   1.000
_cell.length_c   1.000
_cell.angle_alpha   90.00
_cell.angle_beta   90.00
_cell.angle_gamma   90.00
#
_symmetry.space_group_name_H-M   'P 1'
#
loop_
_entity.id
_entity.type
_entity.pdbx_description
1 polymer ?
#
loop_
_entity_poly.entity_id
_entity_poly.type
_entity_poly.pdbx_seq_one_letter_code
_entity_poly.pdbx_strand_id
1 'polypeptide(L)'
;EKFLFLELGGLEALAAAPFREAVEVLFLICPFERPERHQMLELGVSDKTFRPATTPVVNLFPQTAEPILLDQTRYEYPVIADVRRRQATEIFSVDEVVSSNPKSPEVIRFEPFYSFRHAAQRQKQQTFWVSKRRGPEYSGGDAAEVYLALVDLSGRPARPSLETLTVRCTCTNRDLPSRLPFGSELGDFEMEGVSALQKITCLRKPTAAIRPPSGRGAFWRLISHLALNYLSLIEEGKEALQEILRLYNFADSAYLDRQIAGIEHLRSEKHFARVRSDYGISFARGVRVYLTLDEEQFEGGGAYLFASVLENFLGLYVSMNSFVQLVVSAEQRKEVMRAWPPRAGRQILL
;
A
#
# COMPACT_ATOMS: atom_id res chain seq x y z
N GLU A 1 -0.68 -11.29 0.30
CA GLU A 1 0.30 -11.89 1.25
C GLU A 1 1.71 -11.30 1.06
N LYS A 2 1.87 -9.96 1.11
CA LYS A 2 3.19 -9.31 0.88
C LYS A 2 4.24 -9.62 1.98
N PHE A 3 3.78 -9.94 3.18
CA PHE A 3 4.64 -10.15 4.35
C PHE A 3 5.03 -11.61 4.59
N LEU A 4 4.62 -12.54 3.71
CA LEU A 4 4.99 -13.96 3.80
C LEU A 4 6.26 -14.26 3.00
N PHE A 5 7.24 -13.35 3.06
CA PHE A 5 8.55 -13.50 2.46
C PHE A 5 9.59 -13.42 3.56
N LEU A 6 10.61 -14.28 3.47
CA LEU A 6 11.76 -14.29 4.36
C LEU A 6 13.02 -14.22 3.53
N GLU A 7 14.01 -13.49 4.03
CA GLU A 7 15.33 -13.39 3.43
C GLU A 7 16.32 -14.14 4.31
N LEU A 8 17.08 -15.04 3.69
CA LEU A 8 18.16 -15.77 4.35
C LEU A 8 19.49 -15.14 3.93
N GLY A 9 20.05 -14.30 4.80
CA GLY A 9 21.35 -13.66 4.59
C GLY A 9 22.53 -14.56 4.96
N GLY A 10 23.75 -14.15 4.57
CA GLY A 10 24.99 -14.84 4.91
C GLY A 10 25.30 -16.07 4.05
N LEU A 11 24.55 -16.26 2.96
CA LEU A 11 24.77 -17.35 2.01
C LEU A 11 25.98 -17.12 1.10
N GLU A 12 26.55 -15.93 1.07
CA GLU A 12 27.74 -15.60 0.30
C GLU A 12 28.95 -16.44 0.76
N ALA A 13 29.00 -16.78 2.05
CA ALA A 13 30.00 -17.68 2.60
C ALA A 13 29.96 -19.08 1.96
N LEU A 14 28.81 -19.48 1.40
CA LEU A 14 28.68 -20.75 0.72
C LEU A 14 29.40 -20.78 -0.64
N ALA A 15 29.59 -19.63 -1.30
CA ALA A 15 30.29 -19.57 -2.57
C ALA A 15 31.78 -19.92 -2.46
N ALA A 16 32.37 -19.77 -1.26
CA ALA A 16 33.79 -20.02 -1.00
C ALA A 16 34.10 -21.47 -0.58
N ALA A 17 33.09 -22.28 -0.27
CA ALA A 17 33.28 -23.65 0.20
C ALA A 17 33.13 -24.66 -0.96
N PRO A 18 33.89 -25.78 -0.96
CA PRO A 18 33.87 -26.76 -2.02
C PRO A 18 32.64 -27.67 -1.92
N PHE A 19 31.47 -27.12 -2.22
CA PHE A 19 30.23 -27.90 -2.29
C PHE A 19 30.15 -28.69 -3.60
N ARG A 20 29.43 -29.81 -3.56
CA ARG A 20 29.17 -30.66 -4.73
C ARG A 20 27.91 -30.17 -5.46
N GLU A 21 26.75 -30.73 -5.13
CA GLU A 21 25.50 -30.48 -5.88
C GLU A 21 24.35 -29.95 -5.00
N ALA A 22 24.43 -30.09 -3.68
CA ALA A 22 23.36 -29.70 -2.77
C ALA A 22 23.88 -29.13 -1.44
N VAL A 23 23.08 -28.27 -0.81
CA VAL A 23 23.28 -27.72 0.53
C VAL A 23 21.98 -27.91 1.31
N GLU A 24 22.10 -28.35 2.56
CA GLU A 24 20.97 -28.48 3.50
C GLU A 24 21.06 -27.37 4.55
N VAL A 25 19.94 -26.67 4.76
CA VAL A 25 19.81 -25.62 5.78
C VAL A 25 18.81 -26.09 6.81
N LEU A 26 19.28 -26.27 8.05
CA LEU A 26 18.46 -26.74 9.17
C LEU A 26 17.98 -25.56 10.01
N PHE A 27 16.67 -25.37 10.09
CA PHE A 27 16.05 -24.38 10.96
C PHE A 27 15.76 -25.01 12.33
N LEU A 28 16.57 -24.66 13.33
CA LEU A 28 16.37 -25.12 14.71
C LEU A 28 15.44 -24.12 15.43
N ILE A 29 14.17 -24.46 15.56
CA ILE A 29 13.14 -23.61 16.17
C ILE A 29 12.88 -24.06 17.60
N CYS A 30 13.24 -23.23 18.58
CA CYS A 30 12.96 -23.45 20.00
C CYS A 30 13.05 -22.10 20.74
N PRO A 31 12.23 -21.84 21.78
CA PRO A 31 11.15 -22.68 22.32
C PRO A 31 9.81 -22.48 21.60
N PHE A 32 8.93 -23.48 21.67
CA PHE A 32 7.52 -23.34 21.31
C PHE A 32 6.73 -22.90 22.54
N GLU A 33 6.19 -21.69 22.51
CA GLU A 33 5.41 -21.16 23.63
C GLU A 33 4.07 -21.90 23.85
N ARG A 34 3.52 -22.51 22.79
CA ARG A 34 2.33 -23.36 22.81
C ARG A 34 2.64 -24.73 22.21
N PRO A 35 2.33 -25.85 22.89
CA PRO A 35 2.56 -27.20 22.36
C PRO A 35 1.86 -27.45 21.02
N GLU A 36 0.65 -26.93 20.85
CA GLU A 36 -0.14 -27.04 19.61
C GLU A 36 0.60 -26.52 18.38
N ARG A 37 1.45 -25.49 18.53
CA ARG A 37 2.22 -24.92 17.42
C ARG A 37 3.28 -25.86 16.89
N HIS A 38 3.86 -26.69 17.75
CA HIS A 38 4.78 -27.73 17.33
C HIS A 38 4.07 -28.71 16.41
N GLN A 39 2.92 -29.22 16.85
CA GLN A 39 2.11 -30.15 16.06
C GLN A 39 1.61 -29.52 14.74
N MET A 40 1.20 -28.25 14.77
CA MET A 40 0.81 -27.53 13.55
C MET A 40 1.98 -27.39 12.56
N LEU A 41 3.20 -27.14 13.05
CA LEU A 41 4.39 -27.07 12.21
C LEU A 41 4.71 -28.44 11.58
N GLU A 42 4.69 -29.50 12.39
CA GLU A 42 4.96 -30.87 11.92
C GLU A 42 3.97 -31.33 10.85
N LEU A 43 2.68 -31.01 11.03
CA LEU A 43 1.64 -31.39 10.07
C LEU A 43 1.53 -30.43 8.87
N GLY A 44 1.92 -29.17 9.04
CA GLY A 44 1.69 -28.10 8.06
C GLY A 44 2.86 -27.84 7.10
N VAL A 45 4.07 -28.29 7.42
CA VAL A 45 5.25 -28.08 6.57
C VAL A 45 5.40 -29.22 5.57
N SER A 46 5.57 -28.86 4.30
CA SER A 46 5.79 -29.79 3.19
C SER A 46 6.79 -29.21 2.17
N ASP A 47 7.12 -29.99 1.15
CA ASP A 47 7.88 -29.55 -0.03
C ASP A 47 7.24 -28.37 -0.78
N LYS A 48 5.95 -28.09 -0.52
CA LYS A 48 5.23 -26.97 -1.12
C LYS A 48 5.30 -25.68 -0.31
N THR A 49 5.83 -25.71 0.92
CA THR A 49 5.81 -24.58 1.85
C THR A 49 6.77 -23.47 1.43
N PHE A 50 7.99 -23.81 1.04
CA PHE A 50 8.98 -22.84 0.55
C PHE A 50 9.03 -22.86 -0.97
N ARG A 51 8.72 -21.72 -1.59
CA ARG A 51 8.71 -21.56 -3.04
C ARG A 51 9.66 -20.43 -3.45
N PRO A 52 10.87 -20.74 -3.95
CA PRO A 52 11.76 -19.73 -4.51
C PRO A 52 11.18 -19.17 -5.81
N ALA A 53 11.73 -18.05 -6.29
CA ALA A 53 11.30 -17.38 -7.54
C ALA A 53 9.81 -17.01 -7.57
N THR A 54 9.28 -16.58 -6.42
CA THR A 54 7.91 -16.09 -6.28
C THR A 54 7.91 -14.61 -5.94
N THR A 55 6.93 -13.87 -6.45
CA THR A 55 6.77 -12.45 -6.16
C THR A 55 5.29 -12.08 -6.18
N PRO A 56 4.82 -11.17 -5.31
CA PRO A 56 3.49 -10.60 -5.48
C PRO A 56 3.44 -9.80 -6.78
N VAL A 57 2.30 -9.86 -7.47
CA VAL A 57 2.02 -9.10 -8.69
C VAL A 57 0.73 -8.29 -8.54
N VAL A 58 0.65 -7.18 -9.25
CA VAL A 58 -0.54 -6.33 -9.33
C VAL A 58 -0.91 -6.12 -10.80
N ASN A 59 -2.20 -6.10 -11.11
CA ASN A 59 -2.67 -5.92 -12.48
C ASN A 59 -2.69 -4.43 -12.88
N LEU A 60 -1.54 -3.93 -13.32
CA LEU A 60 -1.37 -2.57 -13.82
C LEU A 60 -0.58 -2.61 -15.13
N PHE A 61 -1.03 -1.84 -16.12
CA PHE A 61 -0.38 -1.76 -17.43
C PHE A 61 -0.47 -0.35 -18.01
N PRO A 62 0.55 0.10 -18.77
CA PRO A 62 0.51 1.40 -19.42
C PRO A 62 -0.47 1.39 -20.59
N GLN A 63 -1.21 2.49 -20.78
CA GLN A 63 -2.11 2.67 -21.91
C GLN A 63 -2.22 4.15 -22.30
N THR A 64 -2.23 4.43 -23.61
CA THR A 64 -2.61 5.76 -24.11
C THR A 64 -4.13 5.81 -24.23
N ALA A 65 -4.74 6.79 -23.58
CA ALA A 65 -6.17 7.03 -23.65
C ALA A 65 -6.58 7.58 -25.02
N GLU A 66 -7.88 7.50 -25.31
CA GLU A 66 -8.47 8.10 -26.51
C GLU A 66 -8.17 9.60 -26.56
N PRO A 67 -7.84 10.15 -27.75
CA PRO A 67 -7.57 11.57 -27.90
C PRO A 67 -8.75 12.44 -27.44
N ILE A 68 -8.47 13.44 -26.61
CA ILE A 68 -9.48 14.38 -26.13
C ILE A 68 -9.47 15.61 -27.04
N LEU A 69 -10.57 15.83 -27.76
CA LEU A 69 -10.76 17.05 -28.55
C LEU A 69 -11.20 18.20 -27.63
N LEU A 70 -10.47 19.32 -27.69
CA LEU A 70 -10.76 20.48 -26.86
C LEU A 70 -11.73 21.42 -27.58
N ASP A 71 -13.02 21.29 -27.27
CA ASP A 71 -14.06 22.19 -27.80
C ASP A 71 -14.13 23.54 -27.07
N GLN A 72 -13.45 23.67 -25.93
CA GLN A 72 -13.43 24.87 -25.06
C GLN A 72 -14.82 25.28 -24.51
N THR A 73 -15.83 24.43 -24.69
CA THR A 73 -17.20 24.62 -24.18
C THR A 73 -17.36 24.04 -22.78
N ARG A 74 -16.51 23.07 -22.42
CA ARG A 74 -16.51 22.39 -21.12
C ARG A 74 -15.26 22.75 -20.33
N TYR A 75 -15.40 22.78 -19.01
CA TYR A 75 -14.27 23.02 -18.10
C TYR A 75 -13.46 21.75 -17.79
N GLU A 76 -14.04 20.58 -18.05
CA GLU A 76 -13.44 19.28 -17.81
C GLU A 76 -13.85 18.29 -18.91
N TYR A 77 -12.99 17.32 -19.17
CA TYR A 77 -13.15 16.34 -20.24
C TYR A 77 -12.99 14.92 -19.67
N PRO A 78 -13.85 13.97 -20.05
CA PRO A 78 -13.69 12.58 -19.62
C PRO A 78 -12.44 11.97 -20.27
N VAL A 79 -11.65 11.24 -19.49
CA VAL A 79 -10.51 10.46 -19.97
C VAL A 79 -10.99 9.03 -20.19
N ILE A 80 -10.98 8.58 -21.44
CA ILE A 80 -11.43 7.24 -21.82
C ILE A 80 -10.21 6.42 -22.20
N ALA A 81 -9.89 5.37 -21.44
CA ALA A 81 -8.70 4.54 -21.71
C ALA A 81 -8.82 3.78 -23.04
N ASP A 82 -9.95 3.11 -23.27
CA ASP A 82 -10.26 2.34 -24.47
C ASP A 82 -11.77 2.38 -24.71
N VAL A 83 -12.23 2.91 -25.84
CA VAL A 83 -13.67 2.93 -26.16
C VAL A 83 -14.23 1.52 -26.35
N ARG A 84 -13.44 0.60 -26.93
CA ARG A 84 -13.88 -0.78 -27.23
C ARG A 84 -13.97 -1.64 -25.98
N ARG A 85 -13.16 -1.33 -24.97
CA ARG A 85 -13.06 -2.09 -23.70
C ARG A 85 -13.46 -1.28 -22.47
N ARG A 86 -14.35 -0.30 -22.63
CA ARG A 86 -14.73 0.63 -21.56
C ARG A 86 -15.25 -0.03 -20.27
N GLN A 87 -15.88 -1.20 -20.38
CA GLN A 87 -16.34 -1.95 -19.20
C GLN A 87 -15.25 -2.82 -18.56
N ALA A 88 -14.18 -3.15 -19.29
CA ALA A 88 -13.11 -4.01 -18.81
C ALA A 88 -11.93 -3.21 -18.24
N THR A 89 -11.63 -2.05 -18.84
CA THR A 89 -10.45 -1.24 -18.49
C THR A 89 -10.84 -0.04 -17.65
N GLU A 90 -10.08 0.24 -16.61
CA GLU A 90 -10.21 1.43 -15.78
C GLU A 90 -8.86 2.12 -15.62
N ILE A 91 -8.90 3.46 -15.60
CA ILE A 91 -7.72 4.28 -15.35
C ILE A 91 -7.37 4.18 -13.85
N PHE A 92 -6.14 3.79 -13.55
CA PHE A 92 -5.58 3.80 -12.20
C PHE A 92 -4.95 5.16 -11.89
N SER A 93 -4.06 5.65 -12.76
CA SER A 93 -3.44 6.97 -12.68
C SER A 93 -3.33 7.64 -14.05
N VAL A 94 -3.33 8.97 -14.05
CA VAL A 94 -2.90 9.78 -15.19
C VAL A 94 -1.44 10.10 -14.99
N ASP A 95 -0.59 9.70 -15.93
CA ASP A 95 0.86 9.76 -15.79
C ASP A 95 1.45 10.92 -16.61
N GLU A 96 0.87 11.19 -17.79
CA GLU A 96 1.35 12.24 -18.68
C GLU A 96 0.20 12.86 -19.48
N VAL A 97 0.23 14.18 -19.67
CA VAL A 97 -0.69 14.92 -20.55
C VAL A 97 0.14 15.73 -21.53
N VAL A 98 -0.06 15.47 -22.82
CA VAL A 98 0.60 16.20 -23.91
C VAL A 98 -0.40 16.68 -24.94
N SER A 99 -0.06 17.75 -25.63
CA SER A 99 -0.75 18.18 -26.84
C SER A 99 0.24 18.23 -27.99
N SER A 100 -0.21 17.78 -29.15
CA SER A 100 0.50 17.94 -30.41
C SER A 100 -0.34 18.82 -31.33
N ASN A 101 0.30 19.75 -32.02
CA ASN A 101 -0.35 20.59 -33.00
C ASN A 101 -0.02 20.05 -34.41
N PRO A 102 -0.99 19.75 -35.27
CA PRO A 102 -0.70 19.31 -36.64
C PRO A 102 0.18 20.29 -37.45
N LYS A 103 0.17 21.58 -37.08
CA LYS A 103 0.90 22.67 -37.76
C LYS A 103 2.30 22.93 -37.18
N SER A 104 2.64 22.35 -36.03
CA SER A 104 3.95 22.53 -35.39
C SER A 104 4.46 21.19 -34.84
N PRO A 105 5.71 20.79 -35.11
CA PRO A 105 6.29 19.57 -34.56
C PRO A 105 6.52 19.65 -33.03
N GLU A 106 6.27 20.80 -32.41
CA GLU A 106 6.45 21.00 -30.97
C GLU A 106 5.34 20.29 -30.18
N VAL A 107 5.75 19.33 -29.34
CA VAL A 107 4.87 18.66 -28.38
C VAL A 107 4.85 19.47 -27.09
N ILE A 108 3.68 19.97 -26.72
CA ILE A 108 3.48 20.72 -25.48
C ILE A 108 3.13 19.74 -24.38
N ARG A 109 4.04 19.55 -23.42
CA ARG A 109 3.76 18.77 -22.20
C ARG A 109 3.15 19.67 -21.13
N PHE A 110 2.15 19.16 -20.43
CA PHE A 110 1.54 19.83 -19.28
C PHE A 110 1.98 19.18 -17.98
N GLU A 111 2.36 20.01 -17.01
CA GLU A 111 2.72 19.54 -15.67
C GLU A 111 1.48 19.38 -14.77
N PRO A 112 1.49 18.45 -13.80
CA PRO A 112 0.42 18.34 -12.81
C PRO A 112 0.35 19.59 -11.93
N PHE A 113 -0.86 20.04 -11.60
CA PHE A 113 -1.08 21.23 -10.78
C PHE A 113 -0.59 21.12 -9.33
N TYR A 114 -0.41 19.91 -8.79
CA TYR A 114 0.11 19.71 -7.42
C TYR A 114 1.58 19.26 -7.42
N SER A 115 2.33 19.54 -8.49
CA SER A 115 3.73 19.17 -8.58
C SER A 115 4.61 20.19 -7.85
N PHE A 116 5.64 19.74 -7.13
CA PHE A 116 6.58 20.66 -6.44
C PHE A 116 7.45 21.50 -7.41
N ARG A 117 7.23 21.43 -8.73
CA ARG A 117 8.07 22.03 -9.78
C ARG A 117 7.60 23.40 -10.26
N HIS A 118 6.54 23.99 -9.69
CA HIS A 118 6.03 25.29 -10.13
C HIS A 118 7.05 26.43 -10.09
N ALA A 119 8.00 26.39 -9.14
CA ALA A 119 8.96 27.47 -8.94
C ALA A 119 10.06 27.52 -10.03
N ALA A 120 10.42 26.37 -10.61
CA ALA A 120 11.56 26.27 -11.54
C ALA A 120 11.21 26.65 -13.00
N GLN A 121 9.93 26.62 -13.38
CA GLN A 121 9.45 26.80 -14.76
C GLN A 121 8.66 28.10 -14.99
N ARG A 122 8.93 29.15 -14.20
CA ARG A 122 8.24 30.45 -14.27
C ARG A 122 8.25 31.17 -15.63
N GLN A 123 8.95 30.67 -16.65
CA GLN A 123 9.16 31.41 -17.89
C GLN A 123 8.39 30.95 -19.14
N LYS A 124 7.74 29.77 -19.22
CA LYS A 124 7.08 29.38 -20.49
C LYS A 124 5.76 28.59 -20.45
N GLN A 125 5.29 28.05 -19.33
CA GLN A 125 4.01 27.32 -19.32
C GLN A 125 3.13 27.75 -18.15
N GLN A 126 2.01 28.41 -18.47
CA GLN A 126 1.02 28.89 -17.50
C GLN A 126 -0.14 27.90 -17.28
N THR A 127 -0.12 26.74 -17.94
CA THR A 127 -1.21 25.77 -17.91
C THR A 127 -0.75 24.46 -17.30
N PHE A 128 -1.54 23.95 -16.36
CA PHE A 128 -1.35 22.71 -15.63
C PHE A 128 -2.57 21.83 -15.85
N TRP A 129 -2.45 20.55 -15.53
CA TRP A 129 -3.59 19.65 -15.52
C TRP A 129 -3.96 19.20 -14.11
N VAL A 130 -5.25 18.98 -13.89
CA VAL A 130 -5.84 18.39 -12.70
C VAL A 130 -6.73 17.23 -13.15
N SER A 131 -6.59 16.08 -12.51
CA SER A 131 -7.51 14.95 -12.70
C SER A 131 -8.45 14.81 -11.51
N LYS A 132 -9.74 14.56 -11.77
CA LYS A 132 -10.74 14.26 -10.75
C LYS A 132 -11.37 12.90 -11.03
N ARG A 133 -11.37 12.03 -10.02
CA ARG A 133 -12.09 10.76 -10.06
C ARG A 133 -13.50 10.94 -9.51
N ARG A 134 -14.48 10.41 -10.22
CA ARG A 134 -15.89 10.39 -9.78
C ARG A 134 -16.35 8.95 -9.69
N GLY A 135 -16.98 8.61 -8.58
CA GLY A 135 -17.50 7.26 -8.35
C GLY A 135 -18.68 6.91 -9.26
N PRO A 136 -19.07 5.63 -9.29
CA PRO A 136 -20.19 5.12 -10.08
C PRO A 136 -21.52 5.86 -9.80
N GLU A 137 -21.72 6.34 -8.57
CA GLU A 137 -22.88 7.15 -8.17
C GLU A 137 -23.09 8.40 -9.04
N TYR A 138 -22.02 8.96 -9.59
CA TYR A 138 -22.08 10.16 -10.42
C TYR A 138 -22.43 9.87 -11.88
N SER A 139 -21.91 8.78 -12.44
CA SER A 139 -22.06 8.42 -13.85
C SER A 139 -23.24 7.48 -14.11
N GLY A 140 -23.87 6.94 -13.07
CA GLY A 140 -24.94 5.94 -13.18
C GLY A 140 -24.46 4.59 -13.73
N GLY A 141 -23.13 4.39 -13.83
CA GLY A 141 -22.50 3.16 -14.29
C GLY A 141 -21.78 2.42 -13.17
N ASP A 142 -21.12 1.31 -13.49
CA ASP A 142 -20.48 0.44 -12.48
C ASP A 142 -19.03 0.81 -12.15
N ALA A 143 -18.47 1.86 -12.77
CA ALA A 143 -17.05 2.19 -12.70
C ALA A 143 -16.81 3.66 -12.35
N ALA A 144 -15.70 3.91 -11.66
CA ALA A 144 -15.23 5.26 -11.44
C ALA A 144 -14.68 5.85 -12.74
N GLU A 145 -15.08 7.07 -13.06
CA GLU A 145 -14.63 7.80 -14.24
C GLU A 145 -13.60 8.86 -13.84
N VAL A 146 -12.62 9.10 -14.73
CA VAL A 146 -11.60 10.12 -14.56
C VAL A 146 -11.89 11.27 -15.52
N TYR A 147 -11.93 12.48 -14.98
CA TYR A 147 -12.08 13.72 -15.73
C TYR A 147 -10.78 14.52 -15.63
N LEU A 148 -10.40 15.19 -16.70
CA LEU A 148 -9.22 16.04 -16.80
C LEU A 148 -9.67 17.49 -17.01
N ALA A 149 -9.07 18.42 -16.27
CA ALA A 149 -9.24 19.85 -16.46
C ALA A 149 -7.87 20.51 -16.65
N LEU A 150 -7.80 21.51 -17.52
CA LEU A 150 -6.63 22.37 -17.68
C LEU A 150 -6.84 23.65 -16.87
N VAL A 151 -5.87 24.03 -16.06
CA VAL A 151 -5.98 25.16 -15.13
C VAL A 151 -4.73 26.04 -15.17
N ASP A 152 -4.87 27.32 -14.82
CA ASP A 152 -3.75 28.21 -14.56
C ASP A 152 -3.20 28.06 -13.12
N LEU A 153 -2.16 28.82 -12.77
CA LEU A 153 -1.61 28.84 -11.40
C LEU A 153 -2.61 29.32 -10.33
N SER A 154 -3.65 30.06 -10.73
CA SER A 154 -4.74 30.48 -9.82
C SER A 154 -5.83 29.42 -9.67
N GLY A 155 -5.69 28.26 -10.34
CA GLY A 155 -6.66 27.18 -10.34
C GLY A 155 -7.90 27.45 -11.20
N ARG A 156 -7.87 28.50 -12.04
CA ARG A 156 -8.99 28.81 -12.95
C ARG A 156 -8.84 28.04 -14.26
N PRO A 157 -9.95 27.65 -14.92
CA PRO A 157 -9.88 26.94 -16.20
C PRO A 157 -9.05 27.70 -17.23
N ALA A 158 -8.02 27.05 -17.76
CA ALA A 158 -7.17 27.57 -18.82
C ALA A 158 -7.67 27.06 -20.17
N ARG A 159 -7.70 27.95 -21.17
CA ARG A 159 -8.14 27.66 -22.54
C ARG A 159 -7.01 27.87 -23.54
N PRO A 160 -6.00 26.98 -23.56
CA PRO A 160 -4.94 27.08 -24.55
C PRO A 160 -5.52 26.84 -25.95
N SER A 161 -4.99 27.54 -26.96
CA SER A 161 -5.39 27.38 -28.36
C SER A 161 -4.82 26.06 -28.93
N LEU A 162 -5.41 24.95 -28.51
CA LEU A 162 -5.01 23.58 -28.84
C LEU A 162 -6.21 22.78 -29.27
N GLU A 163 -5.99 21.83 -30.18
CA GLU A 163 -7.07 21.02 -30.78
C GLU A 163 -7.24 19.68 -30.07
N THR A 164 -6.16 19.06 -29.61
CA THR A 164 -6.21 17.69 -29.08
C THR A 164 -5.23 17.47 -27.93
N LEU A 165 -5.67 16.74 -26.90
CA LEU A 165 -4.82 16.20 -25.84
C LEU A 165 -4.66 14.69 -26.02
N THR A 166 -3.42 14.23 -25.84
CA THR A 166 -3.09 12.81 -25.66
C THR A 166 -2.74 12.60 -24.19
N VAL A 167 -3.40 11.63 -23.57
CA VAL A 167 -3.21 11.32 -22.14
C VAL A 167 -2.63 9.92 -22.04
N ARG A 168 -1.50 9.79 -21.35
CA ARG A 168 -0.94 8.48 -20.98
C ARG A 168 -1.33 8.16 -19.55
N CYS A 169 -1.81 6.94 -19.36
CA CYS A 169 -2.36 6.45 -18.12
C CYS A 169 -1.74 5.11 -17.77
N THR A 170 -1.75 4.81 -16.48
CA THR A 170 -1.66 3.44 -16.00
C THR A 170 -3.09 2.95 -15.80
N CYS A 171 -3.40 1.78 -16.33
CA CYS A 171 -4.73 1.18 -16.33
C CYS A 171 -4.73 -0.18 -15.61
N THR A 172 -5.92 -0.65 -15.28
CA THR A 172 -6.18 -1.98 -14.69
C THR A 172 -7.41 -2.62 -15.34
N ASN A 173 -7.54 -3.95 -15.29
CA ASN A 173 -8.72 -4.65 -15.82
C ASN A 173 -9.86 -4.79 -14.80
N ARG A 174 -10.01 -3.82 -13.90
CA ARG A 174 -11.02 -3.82 -12.83
C ARG A 174 -10.99 -5.13 -12.03
N ASP A 175 -12.15 -5.77 -11.90
CA ASP A 175 -12.34 -7.02 -11.17
C ASP A 175 -12.25 -8.26 -12.09
N LEU A 176 -11.89 -8.12 -13.37
CA LEU A 176 -11.75 -9.27 -14.26
C LEU A 176 -10.67 -10.28 -13.79
N PRO A 177 -9.51 -9.86 -13.25
CA PRO A 177 -8.49 -10.81 -12.79
C PRO A 177 -8.99 -11.77 -11.72
N SER A 178 -9.93 -11.35 -10.86
CA SER A 178 -10.47 -12.20 -9.79
C SER A 178 -11.35 -13.34 -10.32
N ARG A 179 -11.71 -13.31 -11.61
CA ARG A 179 -12.51 -14.32 -12.31
C ARG A 179 -11.67 -15.29 -13.13
N LEU A 180 -10.37 -15.06 -13.24
CA LEU A 180 -9.48 -15.93 -13.99
C LEU A 180 -9.33 -17.29 -13.26
N PRO A 181 -9.30 -18.41 -14.01
CA PRO A 181 -8.81 -19.66 -13.46
C PRO A 181 -7.35 -19.51 -13.06
N PHE A 182 -6.90 -20.27 -12.05
CA PHE A 182 -5.53 -20.23 -11.57
C PHE A 182 -5.09 -21.63 -11.13
N GLY A 183 -3.77 -21.86 -11.08
CA GLY A 183 -3.19 -23.13 -10.67
C GLY A 183 -3.14 -24.18 -11.79
N SER A 184 -3.21 -23.78 -13.06
CA SER A 184 -3.11 -24.69 -14.21
C SER A 184 -1.77 -25.41 -14.24
N GLU A 185 -1.77 -26.70 -14.61
CA GLU A 185 -0.54 -27.48 -14.80
C GLU A 185 0.30 -26.98 -15.98
N LEU A 186 -0.33 -26.36 -16.98
CA LEU A 186 0.33 -25.79 -18.16
C LEU A 186 0.80 -24.34 -17.96
N GLY A 187 0.35 -23.68 -16.89
CA GLY A 187 0.65 -22.28 -16.59
C GLY A 187 -0.59 -21.41 -16.66
N ASP A 188 -0.57 -20.31 -15.92
CA ASP A 188 -1.68 -19.35 -15.83
C ASP A 188 -1.42 -18.08 -16.66
N PHE A 189 -0.16 -17.80 -17.01
CA PHE A 189 0.23 -16.63 -17.79
C PHE A 189 1.24 -16.98 -18.85
N GLU A 190 1.15 -16.25 -19.96
CA GLU A 190 2.14 -16.24 -21.03
C GLU A 190 3.06 -15.03 -20.84
N MET A 191 4.34 -15.21 -21.15
CA MET A 191 5.30 -14.11 -21.11
C MET A 191 5.32 -13.40 -22.46
N GLU A 192 5.29 -12.06 -22.44
CA GLU A 192 5.54 -11.28 -23.65
C GLU A 192 7.04 -11.32 -23.98
N GLY A 193 7.40 -11.90 -25.13
CA GLY A 193 8.78 -11.97 -25.63
C GLY A 193 9.47 -13.33 -25.46
N VAL A 194 10.80 -13.36 -25.62
CA VAL A 194 11.61 -14.59 -25.53
C VAL A 194 12.23 -14.68 -24.14
N SER A 195 12.02 -15.81 -23.45
CA SER A 195 12.55 -16.06 -22.11
C SER A 195 12.85 -17.54 -21.91
N ALA A 196 13.77 -17.84 -20.98
CA ALA A 196 14.09 -19.19 -20.53
C ALA A 196 13.08 -19.72 -19.48
N LEU A 197 12.03 -18.96 -19.17
CA LEU A 197 11.00 -19.38 -18.22
C LEU A 197 10.13 -20.49 -18.83
N GLN A 198 10.06 -21.62 -18.13
CA GLN A 198 9.23 -22.75 -18.56
C GLN A 198 7.74 -22.53 -18.27
N LYS A 199 7.40 -21.89 -17.15
CA LYS A 199 6.02 -21.78 -16.67
C LYS A 199 5.85 -20.63 -15.68
N ILE A 200 4.71 -19.95 -15.74
CA ILE A 200 4.27 -18.96 -14.74
C ILE A 200 2.95 -19.45 -14.14
N THR A 201 2.86 -19.57 -12.82
CA THR A 201 1.67 -20.09 -12.12
C THR A 201 1.31 -19.19 -10.95
N CYS A 202 0.02 -18.90 -10.78
CA CYS A 202 -0.55 -18.26 -9.61
C CYS A 202 -0.61 -19.26 -8.45
N LEU A 203 0.09 -18.96 -7.36
CA LEU A 203 -0.03 -19.75 -6.11
C LEU A 203 -1.35 -19.53 -5.39
N ARG A 204 -1.96 -18.36 -5.61
CA ARG A 204 -3.23 -17.93 -5.02
C ARG A 204 -4.12 -17.32 -6.09
N LYS A 205 -5.42 -17.39 -5.85
CA LYS A 205 -6.42 -16.70 -6.65
C LYS A 205 -6.13 -15.19 -6.63
N PRO A 206 -6.12 -14.50 -7.79
CA PRO A 206 -6.08 -13.04 -7.83
C PRO A 206 -7.22 -12.45 -6.99
N THR A 207 -6.91 -11.43 -6.20
CA THR A 207 -7.87 -10.80 -5.29
C THR A 207 -8.88 -9.94 -6.06
N ALA A 208 -10.09 -9.81 -5.50
CA ALA A 208 -11.07 -8.84 -6.01
C ALA A 208 -10.54 -7.41 -5.92
N ALA A 209 -10.99 -6.54 -6.82
CA ALA A 209 -10.61 -5.13 -6.81
C ALA A 209 -11.27 -4.40 -5.62
N ILE A 210 -10.47 -3.88 -4.69
CA ILE A 210 -10.96 -3.10 -3.56
C ILE A 210 -11.04 -1.63 -3.95
N ARG A 211 -12.20 -0.99 -3.72
CA ARG A 211 -12.40 0.44 -3.97
C ARG A 211 -12.34 1.20 -2.65
N PRO A 212 -11.57 2.31 -2.59
CA PRO A 212 -11.66 3.17 -1.43
C PRO A 212 -13.07 3.79 -1.37
N PRO A 213 -13.56 4.09 -0.15
CA PRO A 213 -14.80 4.85 -0.01
C PRO A 213 -14.65 6.21 -0.73
N SER A 214 -15.70 6.64 -1.42
CA SER A 214 -15.74 7.95 -2.09
C SER A 214 -16.70 8.92 -1.40
N GLY A 215 -16.57 10.22 -1.69
CA GLY A 215 -17.50 11.23 -1.20
C GLY A 215 -17.23 11.67 0.25
N ARG A 216 -18.31 12.07 0.95
CA ARG A 216 -18.22 12.71 2.28
C ARG A 216 -17.59 11.80 3.35
N GLY A 217 -17.82 10.49 3.29
CA GLY A 217 -17.24 9.53 4.23
C GLY A 217 -15.71 9.48 4.18
N ALA A 218 -15.12 9.61 2.98
CA ALA A 218 -13.66 9.61 2.82
C ALA A 218 -13.01 10.85 3.44
N PHE A 219 -13.62 12.03 3.30
CA PHE A 219 -13.13 13.27 3.91
C PHE A 219 -13.20 13.22 5.43
N TRP A 220 -14.29 12.71 6.01
CA TRP A 220 -14.37 12.54 7.45
C TRP A 220 -13.35 11.53 7.97
N ARG A 221 -13.15 10.39 7.29
CA ARG A 221 -12.10 9.41 7.64
C ARG A 221 -10.71 10.07 7.60
N LEU A 222 -10.42 10.88 6.57
CA LEU A 222 -9.16 11.61 6.46
C LEU A 222 -8.99 12.68 7.54
N ILE A 223 -10.04 13.45 7.84
CA ILE A 223 -10.03 14.45 8.91
C ILE A 223 -9.81 13.77 10.25
N SER A 224 -10.53 12.69 10.55
CA SER A 224 -10.34 11.89 11.76
C SER A 224 -8.90 11.38 11.85
N HIS A 225 -8.35 10.85 10.76
CA HIS A 225 -6.97 10.35 10.71
C HIS A 225 -5.92 11.45 10.96
N LEU A 226 -6.12 12.66 10.42
CA LEU A 226 -5.17 13.78 10.53
C LEU A 226 -5.36 14.62 11.81
N ALA A 227 -6.57 14.69 12.34
CA ALA A 227 -6.90 15.45 13.55
C ALA A 227 -6.56 14.69 14.85
N LEU A 228 -6.25 13.40 14.73
CA LEU A 228 -5.83 12.58 15.85
C LEU A 228 -4.41 12.99 16.30
N ASN A 229 -4.40 13.82 17.34
CA ASN A 229 -3.20 14.15 18.08
C ASN A 229 -2.68 12.93 18.82
N TYR A 230 -1.36 12.77 18.85
CA TYR A 230 -0.60 11.76 19.61
C TYR A 230 -1.10 11.54 21.05
N LEU A 231 -1.68 12.56 21.69
CA LEU A 231 -2.26 12.47 23.03
C LEU A 231 -3.48 11.56 23.15
N SER A 232 -4.31 11.44 22.10
CA SER A 232 -5.53 10.62 22.14
C SER A 232 -5.28 9.12 22.15
N LEU A 233 -4.07 8.69 21.78
CA LEU A 233 -3.62 7.28 21.85
C LEU A 233 -3.01 6.93 23.22
N ILE A 234 -2.73 7.92 24.07
CA ILE A 234 -1.93 7.77 25.30
C ILE A 234 -2.81 7.50 26.53
N GLU A 235 -4.02 8.06 26.59
CA GLU A 235 -4.96 7.88 27.70
C GLU A 235 -6.22 7.16 27.20
N GLU A 236 -6.45 5.91 27.63
CA GLU A 236 -7.62 5.08 27.25
C GLU A 236 -7.85 4.98 25.72
N GLY A 237 -6.76 4.83 24.96
CA GLY A 237 -6.78 4.94 23.49
C GLY A 237 -7.18 3.67 22.73
N LYS A 238 -7.76 2.64 23.37
CA LYS A 238 -8.15 1.38 22.69
C LYS A 238 -9.16 1.66 21.59
N GLU A 239 -10.27 2.30 21.96
CA GLU A 239 -11.39 2.60 21.07
C GLU A 239 -10.92 3.52 19.95
N ALA A 240 -10.11 4.54 20.28
CA ALA A 240 -9.53 5.44 19.29
C ALA A 240 -8.64 4.69 18.29
N LEU A 241 -7.78 3.77 18.76
CA LEU A 241 -6.94 2.96 17.88
C LEU A 241 -7.78 2.03 16.99
N GLN A 242 -8.80 1.38 17.55
CA GLN A 242 -9.71 0.51 16.80
C GLN A 242 -10.45 1.30 15.71
N GLU A 243 -10.96 2.49 16.02
CA GLU A 243 -11.58 3.38 15.04
C GLU A 243 -10.61 3.77 13.93
N ILE A 244 -9.36 4.11 14.26
CA ILE A 244 -8.33 4.39 13.25
C ILE A 244 -8.10 3.18 12.35
N LEU A 245 -7.97 1.99 12.92
CA LEU A 245 -7.73 0.77 12.15
C LEU A 245 -8.94 0.43 11.27
N ARG A 246 -10.16 0.67 11.74
CA ARG A 246 -11.40 0.55 10.93
C ARG A 246 -11.38 1.51 9.75
N LEU A 247 -10.68 2.64 9.80
CA LEU A 247 -10.51 3.52 8.62
C LEU A 247 -9.83 2.81 7.44
N TYR A 248 -9.04 1.76 7.71
CA TYR A 248 -8.33 0.97 6.70
C TYR A 248 -9.07 -0.31 6.28
N ASN A 249 -10.18 -0.65 6.93
CA ASN A 249 -11.09 -1.68 6.47
C ASN A 249 -11.96 -1.11 5.32
N PHE A 250 -11.41 -1.09 4.10
CA PHE A 250 -12.10 -0.54 2.92
C PHE A 250 -13.14 -1.48 2.32
N ALA A 251 -13.06 -2.78 2.63
CA ALA A 251 -13.89 -3.82 2.06
C ALA A 251 -14.90 -4.40 3.05
N ASP A 252 -15.11 -3.73 4.20
CA ASP A 252 -15.97 -4.17 5.30
C ASP A 252 -15.78 -5.66 5.64
N SER A 253 -14.50 -6.06 5.70
CA SER A 253 -14.12 -7.45 5.94
C SER A 253 -14.36 -7.81 7.40
N ALA A 254 -15.30 -8.73 7.63
CA ALA A 254 -15.54 -9.31 8.96
C ALA A 254 -14.31 -9.99 9.57
N TYR A 255 -13.35 -10.41 8.75
CA TYR A 255 -12.06 -10.92 9.23
C TYR A 255 -11.19 -9.79 9.81
N LEU A 256 -11.07 -8.66 9.10
CA LEU A 256 -10.32 -7.50 9.59
C LEU A 256 -10.98 -6.90 10.84
N ASP A 257 -12.32 -6.84 10.88
CA ASP A 257 -13.04 -6.35 12.05
C ASP A 257 -12.81 -7.23 13.28
N ARG A 258 -12.74 -8.56 13.12
CA ARG A 258 -12.37 -9.48 14.20
C ARG A 258 -10.93 -9.24 14.68
N GLN A 259 -9.97 -9.08 13.77
CA GLN A 259 -8.58 -8.75 14.13
C GLN A 259 -8.49 -7.42 14.90
N ILE A 260 -9.25 -6.40 14.49
CA ILE A 260 -9.31 -5.11 15.18
C ILE A 260 -9.96 -5.26 16.55
N ALA A 261 -11.05 -6.04 16.65
CA ALA A 261 -11.74 -6.32 17.90
C ALA A 261 -10.83 -7.07 18.90
N GLY A 262 -9.96 -7.95 18.41
CA GLY A 262 -8.97 -8.68 19.23
C GLY A 262 -7.87 -7.82 19.86
N ILE A 263 -7.91 -6.50 19.72
CA ILE A 263 -7.17 -5.58 20.60
C ILE A 263 -7.93 -5.46 21.92
N GLU A 264 -7.48 -6.18 22.95
CA GLU A 264 -8.21 -6.27 24.21
C GLU A 264 -7.88 -5.13 25.16
N HIS A 265 -6.60 -4.80 25.31
CA HIS A 265 -6.16 -3.72 26.17
C HIS A 265 -5.05 -2.90 25.53
N LEU A 266 -5.14 -1.58 25.71
CA LEU A 266 -4.10 -0.63 25.32
C LEU A 266 -3.84 0.29 26.52
N ARG A 267 -2.60 0.30 27.01
CA ARG A 267 -2.16 1.26 28.03
C ARG A 267 -0.85 1.88 27.63
N SER A 268 -0.61 3.11 28.05
CA SER A 268 0.65 3.78 27.79
C SER A 268 1.22 4.43 29.05
N GLU A 269 2.53 4.53 29.12
CA GLU A 269 3.22 5.21 30.21
C GLU A 269 4.42 6.02 29.70
N LYS A 270 4.76 7.08 30.41
CA LYS A 270 6.00 7.83 30.17
C LYS A 270 7.18 6.92 30.46
N HIS A 271 8.13 6.85 29.52
CA HIS A 271 9.26 5.95 29.62
C HIS A 271 10.57 6.66 29.23
N PHE A 272 11.67 6.30 29.88
CA PHE A 272 13.01 6.74 29.53
C PHE A 272 13.79 5.54 29.00
N ALA A 273 14.30 5.67 27.78
CA ALA A 273 15.05 4.61 27.15
C ALA A 273 16.25 5.16 26.39
N ARG A 274 17.18 4.25 26.15
CA ARG A 274 18.35 4.47 25.33
C ARG A 274 17.97 4.31 23.85
N VAL A 275 18.03 5.39 23.10
CA VAL A 275 17.75 5.42 21.66
C VAL A 275 19.08 5.37 20.92
N ARG A 276 19.18 4.52 19.90
CA ARG A 276 20.33 4.45 19.00
C ARG A 276 20.00 5.22 17.73
N SER A 277 20.86 6.15 17.34
CA SER A 277 20.82 6.84 16.06
C SER A 277 22.18 6.72 15.36
N ASP A 278 22.24 7.18 14.11
CA ASP A 278 23.48 7.22 13.33
C ASP A 278 24.58 8.08 14.00
N TYR A 279 24.17 9.01 14.87
CA TYR A 279 25.06 9.92 15.61
C TYR A 279 25.45 9.40 16.99
N GLY A 280 25.06 8.17 17.34
CA GLY A 280 25.42 7.51 18.58
C GLY A 280 24.23 7.16 19.46
N ILE A 281 24.49 7.06 20.76
CA ILE A 281 23.53 6.58 21.75
C ILE A 281 23.10 7.76 22.62
N SER A 282 21.81 8.06 22.63
CA SER A 282 21.22 9.11 23.47
C SER A 282 20.15 8.55 24.40
N PHE A 283 19.90 9.25 25.51
CA PHE A 283 18.75 9.00 26.36
C PHE A 283 17.67 10.01 26.00
N ALA A 284 16.48 9.49 25.70
CA ALA A 284 15.34 10.31 25.37
C ALA A 284 14.17 9.99 26.30
N ARG A 285 13.19 10.88 26.32
CA ARG A 285 11.90 10.63 26.95
C ARG A 285 10.89 10.26 25.88
N GLY A 286 10.26 9.12 26.07
CA GLY A 286 9.29 8.55 25.16
C GLY A 286 8.05 8.05 25.87
N VAL A 287 7.27 7.29 25.11
CA VAL A 287 6.10 6.58 25.61
C VAL A 287 6.33 5.09 25.38
N ARG A 288 6.06 4.30 26.40
CA ARG A 288 5.95 2.85 26.25
C ARG A 288 4.48 2.49 26.16
N VAL A 289 4.13 1.76 25.11
CA VAL A 289 2.77 1.29 24.84
C VAL A 289 2.75 -0.20 25.14
N TYR A 290 1.84 -0.62 26.01
CA TYR A 290 1.54 -2.02 26.25
C TYR A 290 0.23 -2.36 25.56
N LEU A 291 0.26 -3.39 24.74
CA LEU A 291 -0.86 -3.87 23.96
C LEU A 291 -1.10 -5.34 24.32
N THR A 292 -2.33 -5.67 24.68
CA THR A 292 -2.78 -7.06 24.86
C THR A 292 -3.67 -7.43 23.68
N LEU A 293 -3.33 -8.55 23.04
CA LEU A 293 -4.07 -9.11 21.91
C LEU A 293 -4.71 -10.44 22.29
N ASP A 294 -5.92 -10.70 21.81
CA ASP A 294 -6.50 -12.04 21.75
C ASP A 294 -5.98 -12.73 20.48
N GLU A 295 -5.05 -13.68 20.63
CA GLU A 295 -4.45 -14.38 19.49
C GLU A 295 -5.43 -15.22 18.67
N GLU A 296 -6.56 -15.62 19.24
CA GLU A 296 -7.58 -16.41 18.55
C GLU A 296 -8.29 -15.58 17.46
N GLN A 297 -8.31 -14.25 17.58
CA GLN A 297 -8.85 -13.38 16.52
C GLN A 297 -7.90 -13.17 15.34
N PHE A 298 -6.64 -13.65 15.40
CA PHE A 298 -5.61 -13.41 14.37
C PHE A 298 -5.28 -14.65 13.52
N GLU A 299 -6.26 -15.53 13.27
CA GLU A 299 -6.09 -16.72 12.43
C GLU A 299 -5.47 -16.39 11.05
N GLY A 300 -4.46 -17.14 10.61
CA GLY A 300 -3.82 -16.97 9.31
C GLY A 300 -2.83 -15.82 9.18
N GLY A 301 -3.13 -14.63 9.72
CA GLY A 301 -2.26 -13.44 9.64
C GLY A 301 -1.22 -13.31 10.75
N GLY A 302 -1.51 -13.89 11.93
CA GLY A 302 -0.62 -13.91 13.09
C GLY A 302 -0.52 -12.57 13.83
N ALA A 303 -0.82 -12.60 15.13
CA ALA A 303 -0.76 -11.41 16.00
C ALA A 303 0.63 -10.73 16.02
N TYR A 304 1.70 -11.50 15.86
CA TYR A 304 3.07 -10.96 15.81
C TYR A 304 3.31 -10.05 14.60
N LEU A 305 2.84 -10.45 13.41
CA LEU A 305 2.98 -9.64 12.20
C LEU A 305 2.15 -8.37 12.31
N PHE A 306 0.91 -8.49 12.80
CA PHE A 306 0.05 -7.35 13.10
C PHE A 306 0.74 -6.35 14.04
N ALA A 307 1.26 -6.83 15.17
CA ALA A 307 2.01 -6.04 16.14
C ALA A 307 3.26 -5.36 15.52
N SER A 308 3.97 -6.06 14.64
CA SER A 308 5.15 -5.52 13.96
C SER A 308 4.80 -4.36 13.01
N VAL A 309 3.67 -4.44 12.32
CA VAL A 309 3.18 -3.35 11.47
C VAL A 309 2.70 -2.19 12.36
N LEU A 310 1.98 -2.49 13.43
CA LEU A 310 1.48 -1.49 14.37
C LEU A 310 2.62 -0.72 15.07
N GLU A 311 3.72 -1.40 15.39
CA GLU A 311 4.91 -0.77 15.96
C GLU A 311 5.51 0.28 15.01
N ASN A 312 5.53 0.00 13.71
CA ASN A 312 5.96 0.98 12.70
C ASN A 312 4.94 2.12 12.56
N PHE A 313 3.65 1.80 12.58
CA PHE A 313 2.57 2.78 12.53
C PHE A 313 2.67 3.78 13.69
N LEU A 314 2.84 3.30 14.92
CA LEU A 314 2.97 4.16 16.10
C LEU A 314 4.18 5.11 15.98
N GLY A 315 5.29 4.66 15.39
CA GLY A 315 6.46 5.50 15.14
C GLY A 315 6.22 6.70 14.21
N LEU A 316 5.14 6.71 13.43
CA LEU A 316 4.74 7.85 12.59
C LEU A 316 4.06 8.97 13.38
N TYR A 317 3.52 8.67 14.56
CA TYR A 317 2.80 9.62 15.41
C TYR A 317 3.66 10.26 16.51
N VAL A 318 4.91 9.81 16.65
CA VAL A 318 5.83 10.31 17.68
C VAL A 318 6.50 11.58 17.22
N SER A 319 6.58 12.57 18.11
CA SER A 319 7.31 13.82 17.87
C SER A 319 8.81 13.60 17.70
N MET A 320 9.49 14.52 17.00
CA MET A 320 10.89 14.42 16.61
C MET A 320 11.88 14.10 17.76
N ASN A 321 11.63 14.62 18.96
CA ASN A 321 12.52 14.45 20.12
C ASN A 321 12.00 13.39 21.11
N SER A 322 11.19 12.46 20.63
CA SER A 322 10.59 11.40 21.43
C SER A 322 10.70 10.05 20.72
N PHE A 323 10.35 8.99 21.45
CA PHE A 323 10.28 7.64 20.92
C PHE A 323 9.01 6.95 21.39
N VAL A 324 8.58 5.93 20.64
CA VAL A 324 7.62 4.94 21.10
C VAL A 324 8.30 3.59 21.29
N GLN A 325 7.92 2.88 22.33
CA GLN A 325 8.33 1.50 22.53
C GLN A 325 7.09 0.62 22.69
N LEU A 326 6.88 -0.31 21.76
CA LEU A 326 5.76 -1.24 21.83
C LEU A 326 6.15 -2.51 22.60
N VAL A 327 5.31 -2.91 23.54
CA VAL A 327 5.37 -4.19 24.25
C VAL A 327 4.04 -4.90 24.05
N VAL A 328 4.07 -6.07 23.43
CA VAL A 328 2.86 -6.85 23.14
C VAL A 328 2.83 -8.11 23.97
N SER A 329 1.70 -8.33 24.64
CA SER A 329 1.31 -9.58 25.30
C SER A 329 0.09 -10.19 24.59
N ALA A 330 -0.13 -11.48 24.80
CA ALA A 330 -1.35 -12.14 24.39
C ALA A 330 -2.02 -12.81 25.59
N GLU A 331 -3.35 -12.88 25.59
CA GLU A 331 -4.09 -13.53 26.69
C GLU A 331 -3.74 -15.02 26.81
N GLN A 332 -3.47 -15.66 25.67
CA GLN A 332 -3.12 -17.08 25.60
C GLN A 332 -1.66 -17.36 25.95
N ARG A 333 -0.83 -16.33 26.20
CA ARG A 333 0.60 -16.48 26.54
C ARG A 333 0.86 -16.02 27.97
N LYS A 334 1.68 -16.79 28.68
CA LYS A 334 2.18 -16.37 30.01
C LYS A 334 3.28 -15.31 29.90
N GLU A 335 4.05 -15.35 28.82
CA GLU A 335 5.16 -14.44 28.58
C GLU A 335 4.77 -13.35 27.58
N VAL A 336 5.52 -12.24 27.62
CA VAL A 336 5.39 -11.16 26.66
C VAL A 336 5.76 -11.70 25.28
N MET A 337 4.84 -11.58 24.32
CA MET A 337 5.06 -12.01 22.93
C MET A 337 6.30 -11.33 22.35
N ARG A 338 6.40 -10.00 22.51
CA ARG A 338 7.58 -9.25 22.08
C ARG A 338 7.61 -7.85 22.70
N ALA A 339 8.80 -7.41 23.07
CA ALA A 339 9.11 -6.00 23.30
C ALA A 339 10.04 -5.51 22.18
N TRP A 340 9.59 -4.50 21.43
CA TRP A 340 10.41 -3.87 20.40
C TRP A 340 11.41 -2.87 21.02
N PRO A 341 12.55 -2.61 20.35
CA PRO A 341 13.43 -1.53 20.75
C PRO A 341 12.72 -0.17 20.61
N PRO A 342 13.16 0.87 21.34
CA PRO A 342 12.66 2.24 21.17
C PRO A 342 12.77 2.71 19.72
N ARG A 343 11.64 3.11 19.12
CA ARG A 343 11.57 3.67 17.77
C ARG A 343 11.47 5.19 17.86
N ALA A 344 12.46 5.88 17.31
CA ALA A 344 12.42 7.34 17.15
C ALA A 344 11.30 7.76 16.17
N GLY A 345 10.70 8.92 16.42
CA GLY A 345 9.71 9.51 15.51
C GLY A 345 10.29 9.77 14.13
N ARG A 346 9.51 9.48 13.08
CA ARG A 346 9.90 9.70 11.67
C ARG A 346 9.36 11.00 11.06
N GLN A 347 8.78 11.87 11.89
CA GLN A 347 8.21 13.13 11.42
C GLN A 347 9.32 14.12 11.06
N ILE A 348 9.39 14.51 9.79
CA ILE A 348 10.32 15.53 9.29
C ILE A 348 9.77 16.91 9.72
N LEU A 349 10.65 17.83 10.16
CA LEU A 349 10.29 19.24 10.40
C LEU A 349 9.79 19.83 9.08
N LEU A 350 8.52 20.20 9.02
CA LEU A 350 7.94 20.98 7.93
C LEU A 350 8.19 22.48 8.15
#